data_AF-A0AAW2XYP5-F1
#
_entry.id   AF-A0AAW2XYP5-F1
#
_cell.length_a   1.000
_cell.length_b   1.000
_cell.length_c   1.000
_cell.angle_alpha   90.00
_cell.angle_beta   90.00
_cell.angle_gamma   90.00
#
_symmetry.space_group_name_H-M   'P 1'
#
loop_
_entity.id
_entity.type
_entity.pdbx_description
1 polymer ?
#
loop_
_entity_poly.entity_id
_entity_poly.type
_entity_poly.pdbx_seq_one_letter_code
_entity_poly.pdbx_strand_id
1 'polypeptide(L)'
;MADELPTNCRTPAIAEYDGTTDPLEHLSRFENAALLHRYTNGIKCHVFVTTFAKTAQQWFNQLPVGAIGSYQEFHSLFLHQFASS
;
A
#
# COMPACT_ATOMS: atom_id res chain seq x y z
N MET A 1 2.97 -14.26 -14.33
CA MET A 1 3.62 -14.89 -13.16
C MET A 1 3.26 -14.01 -11.98
N ALA A 2 2.33 -14.45 -11.12
CA ALA A 2 2.01 -13.72 -9.91
C ALA A 2 3.10 -14.05 -8.90
N ASP A 3 3.80 -13.03 -8.41
CA ASP A 3 4.73 -13.18 -7.29
C ASP A 3 3.88 -13.57 -6.07
N GLU A 4 3.84 -14.87 -5.78
CA GLU A 4 3.09 -15.37 -4.63
C GLU A 4 3.72 -14.77 -3.38
N LEU A 5 2.92 -13.99 -2.65
CA LEU A 5 3.34 -13.41 -1.37
C LEU A 5 3.85 -14.55 -0.48
N PRO A 6 5.11 -14.50 -0.01
CA PRO A 6 5.62 -15.57 0.82
C PRO A 6 4.74 -15.68 2.06
N THR A 7 4.36 -16.91 2.41
CA THR A 7 3.38 -17.24 3.48
C THR A 7 3.81 -16.74 4.87
N ASN A 8 5.00 -16.14 4.99
CA ASN A 8 5.56 -15.54 6.19
C ASN A 8 5.76 -14.01 6.10
N CYS A 9 5.18 -13.35 5.10
CA CYS A 9 5.18 -11.89 5.01
C CYS A 9 4.52 -11.34 6.27
N ARG A 10 5.33 -10.85 7.21
CA ARG A 10 4.84 -10.24 8.45
C ARG A 10 3.96 -9.07 8.05
N THR A 11 2.72 -9.04 8.50
CA THR A 11 1.88 -7.86 8.31
C THR A 11 2.44 -6.74 9.19
N PRO A 12 2.68 -5.55 8.64
CA PRO A 12 3.13 -4.42 9.43
C PRO A 12 2.03 -4.11 10.46
N ALA A 13 2.43 -3.85 11.71
CA ALA A 13 1.51 -3.47 12.78
C ALA A 13 1.07 -2.00 12.64
N ILE A 14 0.56 -1.64 11.46
CA ILE A 14 -0.02 -0.32 11.18
C ILE A 14 -1.54 -0.42 11.12
N ALA A 15 -2.20 0.71 11.39
CA ALA A 15 -3.65 0.80 11.36
C ALA A 15 -4.13 0.65 9.91
N GLU A 16 -5.34 0.12 9.74
CA GLU A 16 -5.97 0.09 8.43
C GLU A 16 -6.28 1.52 7.96
N TYR A 17 -6.09 1.76 6.66
CA TYR A 17 -6.38 3.02 6.00
C TYR A 17 -7.73 2.91 5.30
N ASP A 18 -8.74 3.57 5.86
CA ASP A 18 -10.09 3.58 5.30
C ASP A 18 -10.33 4.71 4.27
N GLY A 19 -9.33 5.57 4.05
CA GLY A 19 -9.40 6.71 3.12
C GLY A 19 -9.78 8.04 3.77
N THR A 20 -9.90 8.10 5.10
CA THR A 20 -10.27 9.32 5.85
C THR A 20 -9.14 9.93 6.66
N THR A 21 -8.09 9.14 6.95
CA THR A 21 -6.90 9.59 7.65
C THR A 21 -5.91 10.24 6.68
N ASP A 22 -4.95 10.99 7.22
CA ASP A 22 -3.94 11.66 6.40
C ASP A 22 -3.11 10.62 5.63
N PRO A 23 -3.10 10.68 4.28
CA PRO A 23 -2.41 9.69 3.46
C PRO A 23 -0.89 9.76 3.61
N LEU A 24 -0.32 10.94 3.86
CA LEU A 24 1.13 11.12 4.04
C LEU A 24 1.61 10.50 5.37
N GLU A 25 0.82 10.66 6.43
CA GLU A 25 1.08 10.05 7.74
C GLU A 25 1.01 8.53 7.65
N HIS A 26 -0.04 7.99 7.02
CA HIS A 26 -0.17 6.53 6.83
C HIS A 26 1.00 5.95 6.05
N LEU A 27 1.38 6.63 4.97
CA LEU A 27 2.49 6.27 4.10
C LEU A 27 3.83 6.32 4.84
N SER A 28 4.10 7.37 5.61
CA SER A 28 5.30 7.47 6.46
C SER A 28 5.36 6.34 7.49
N ARG A 29 4.22 6.00 8.10
CA ARG A 29 4.13 4.91 9.08
C ARG A 29 4.40 3.56 8.42
N PHE A 30 3.88 3.35 7.21
CA PHE A 30 4.20 2.17 6.42
C PHE A 30 5.67 2.11 6.05
N GLU A 31 6.30 3.21 5.61
CA GLU A 31 7.72 3.22 5.25
C GLU A 31 8.62 2.85 6.43
N ASN A 32 8.29 3.33 7.63
CA ASN A 32 8.98 2.91 8.86
C ASN A 32 8.82 1.41 9.13
N ALA A 33 7.61 0.87 8.98
CA ALA A 33 7.38 -0.57 9.14
C ALA A 33 8.13 -1.38 8.07
N ALA A 34 8.10 -0.94 6.81
CA ALA A 34 8.80 -1.56 5.70
C ALA A 34 10.32 -1.57 5.92
N LEU A 35 10.87 -0.51 6.52
CA LEU A 35 12.28 -0.45 6.92
C LEU A 35 12.61 -1.47 8.01
N LEU A 36 11.79 -1.55 9.06
CA LEU A 36 11.98 -2.49 10.18
C LEU A 36 11.90 -3.95 9.74
N HIS A 37 10.95 -4.25 8.84
CA HIS A 37 10.76 -5.59 8.31
C HIS A 37 11.61 -5.89 7.07
N ARG A 38 12.38 -4.90 6.57
CA ARG A 38 13.25 -5.00 5.39
C ARG A 38 12.51 -5.44 4.12
N TYR A 39 11.35 -4.85 3.86
CA TYR A 39 10.59 -5.15 2.63
C TYR A 39 11.32 -4.62 1.40
N THR A 40 11.39 -5.46 0.37
CA THR A 40 11.81 -5.06 -0.98
C THR A 40 10.68 -4.30 -1.68
N ASN A 41 11.01 -3.51 -2.71
CA ASN A 41 10.01 -2.72 -3.43
C ASN A 41 8.89 -3.57 -4.04
N GLY A 42 9.17 -4.82 -4.45
CA GLY A 42 8.14 -5.75 -4.92
C GLY A 42 7.14 -6.09 -3.81
N ILE A 43 7.63 -6.41 -2.61
CA ILE A 43 6.80 -6.77 -1.45
C ILE A 43 6.04 -5.56 -0.90
N LYS A 44 6.65 -4.36 -0.92
CA LYS A 44 6.04 -3.15 -0.37
C LYS A 44 4.65 -2.87 -0.96
N CYS A 45 4.47 -2.97 -2.29
CA CYS A 45 3.16 -2.78 -2.91
C CYS A 45 2.13 -3.72 -2.30
N HIS A 46 2.40 -5.03 -2.35
CA HIS A 46 1.48 -6.05 -1.89
C HIS A 46 1.11 -5.88 -0.41
N VAL A 47 2.09 -5.62 0.44
CA VAL A 47 1.88 -5.43 1.87
C VAL A 47 1.15 -4.12 2.16
N PHE A 48 1.40 -3.05 1.39
CA PHE A 48 0.66 -1.80 1.55
C PHE A 48 -0.83 -1.99 1.29
N VAL A 49 -1.18 -2.75 0.24
CA VAL A 49 -2.60 -3.00 -0.07
C VAL A 49 -3.31 -3.76 1.05
N THR A 50 -2.60 -4.62 1.80
CA THR A 50 -3.20 -5.32 2.96
C THR A 50 -3.63 -4.38 4.08
N THR A 51 -3.17 -3.12 4.04
CA THR A 51 -3.55 -2.10 5.02
C THR A 51 -4.75 -1.28 4.57
N PHE A 52 -5.26 -1.47 3.36
CA PHE A 52 -6.45 -0.78 2.88
C PHE A 52 -7.73 -1.37 3.43
N ALA A 53 -8.61 -0.49 3.87
CA ALA A 53 -9.97 -0.81 4.27
C ALA A 53 -10.98 0.06 3.50
N LYS A 54 -12.24 -0.37 3.49
CA LYS A 54 -13.40 0.41 3.01
C LYS A 54 -13.14 1.14 1.68
N THR A 55 -13.03 2.47 1.69
CA THR A 55 -12.89 3.30 0.50
C THR A 55 -11.56 3.07 -0.20
N ALA A 56 -10.47 2.88 0.55
CA ALA A 56 -9.16 2.61 -0.02
C ALA A 56 -9.10 1.26 -0.73
N GLN A 57 -9.74 0.24 -0.15
CA GLN A 57 -9.82 -1.08 -0.78
C GLN A 57 -10.68 -1.06 -2.04
N GLN A 58 -11.79 -0.31 -2.03
CA GLN A 58 -12.64 -0.11 -3.21
C GLN A 58 -11.90 0.63 -4.32
N TRP A 59 -11.12 1.66 -4.00
CA TRP A 59 -10.28 2.37 -4.97
C TRP A 59 -9.27 1.42 -5.61
N PHE A 60 -8.55 0.63 -4.80
CA PHE A 60 -7.56 -0.31 -5.32
C PHE A 60 -8.19 -1.34 -6.28
N ASN A 61 -9.36 -1.87 -5.94
CA ASN A 61 -10.10 -2.83 -6.78
C ASN A 61 -10.60 -2.23 -8.10
N GLN A 62 -10.69 -0.90 -8.22
CA GLN A 62 -11.06 -0.21 -9.46
C GLN A 62 -9.87 0.06 -10.38
N LEU A 63 -8.63 -0.11 -9.89
CA LEU A 63 -7.45 0.08 -10.72
C LEU A 63 -7.34 -1.04 -11.77
N PRO A 64 -6.99 -0.71 -13.03
CA PRO A 64 -6.80 -1.73 -14.05
C PRO A 64 -5.62 -2.64 -13.70
N VAL A 65 -5.72 -3.92 -14.08
CA VAL A 65 -4.63 -4.88 -13.89
C VAL A 65 -3.38 -4.37 -14.60
N GLY A 66 -2.28 -4.27 -13.86
CA GLY A 66 -1.02 -3.72 -14.38
C GLY A 66 -0.88 -2.20 -14.28
N ALA A 67 -1.83 -1.49 -13.66
CA ALA A 67 -1.71 -0.05 -13.38
C ALA A 67 -0.54 0.30 -12.45
N ILE A 68 -0.09 -0.67 -11.65
CA ILE A 68 0.99 -0.51 -10.68
C ILE A 68 2.15 -1.39 -11.15
N GLY A 69 3.10 -0.79 -11.87
CA GLY A 69 4.33 -1.47 -12.29
C GLY A 69 5.45 -1.39 -11.25
N SER A 70 5.36 -0.47 -10.30
CA SER A 70 6.39 -0.24 -9.28
C SER A 70 5.83 0.44 -8.03
N TYR A 71 6.55 0.31 -6.91
CA TYR A 71 6.21 1.01 -5.67
C TYR A 71 6.12 2.53 -5.83
N GLN A 72 6.96 3.13 -6.68
CA GLN A 72 6.93 4.56 -6.94
C GLN A 72 5.63 5.00 -7.65
N GLU A 73 5.17 4.24 -8.66
CA GLU A 73 3.90 4.51 -9.34
C GLU A 73 2.72 4.35 -8.36
N PHE A 74 2.77 3.31 -7.53
CA PHE A 74 1.79 3.09 -6.49
C PHE A 74 1.69 4.28 -5.52
N HIS A 75 2.84 4.78 -5.06
CA HIS A 75 2.93 5.96 -4.20
C HIS A 75 2.27 7.19 -4.83
N SER A 76 2.61 7.47 -6.09
CA SER A 76 2.05 8.61 -6.81
C SER A 76 0.55 8.48 -7.01
N LEU A 77 0.05 7.30 -7.40
CA LEU A 77 -1.38 7.05 -7.57
C LEU A 77 -2.15 7.19 -6.25
N PHE A 78 -1.60 6.63 -5.17
CA PHE A 78 -2.18 6.72 -3.84
C PHE A 78 -2.29 8.17 -3.36
N LEU A 79 -1.18 8.93 -3.44
CA LEU A 79 -1.20 10.34 -3.04
C LEU A 79 -2.10 11.17 -3.96
N HIS A 80 -2.13 10.91 -5.26
CA HIS A 80 -3.04 11.61 -6.16
C HIS A 80 -4.51 11.39 -5.79
N GLN A 81 -4.87 10.15 -5.40
CA GLN A 81 -6.24 9.81 -5.01
C GLN A 81 -6.64 10.42 -3.66
N PHE A 82 -5.78 10.29 -2.64
CA PHE A 82 -6.16 10.58 -1.25
C PHE A 82 -5.61 11.91 -0.72
N ALA A 83 -4.51 12.43 -1.27
CA ALA A 83 -3.95 13.72 -0.82
C ALA A 83 -4.64 14.93 -1.46
N SER A 84 -5.60 14.70 -2.37
CA SER A 84 -6.39 15.74 -3.02
C SER A 84 -7.78 15.96 -2.38
N SER A 85 -8.07 15.35 -1.22
CA SER A 85 -9.39 15.40 -0.59
C SER A 85 -9.42 16.14 0.74
#